data_AF-A0A1V3IE57-F1
#
_entry.id   AF-A0A1V3IE57-F1
#
_cell.length_a   1.000
_cell.length_b   1.000
_cell.length_c   1.000
_cell.angle_alpha   90.00
_cell.angle_beta   90.00
_cell.angle_gamma   90.00
#
_symmetry.space_group_name_H-M   'P 1'
#
loop_
_entity.id
_entity.type
_entity.pdbx_description
1 polymer ?
#
loop_
_entity_poly.entity_id
_entity_poly.type
_entity_poly.pdbx_seq_one_letter_code
_entity_poly.pdbx_strand_id
1 'polypeptide(L)'
;MNTVVLNDCNTIVSNRHQEIIKKNQNITVQGDRNKTIHENEMTSVLGNSDTLVETSTTKQVKKDIIISSQNGSITFSVGNSLISLDNEGTLRIESDEVKIDGEKVFLNKNKVSVSKASSSVDNANSKPKELSNQEKALTSAIANDKAFCPICPYEGR
;
A
#
# COMPACT_ATOMS: atom_id res chain seq x y z
N MET A 1 -39.10 4.23 -27.77
CA MET A 1 -39.23 3.04 -28.64
C MET A 1 -38.59 1.86 -27.92
N ASN A 2 -39.16 0.67 -28.03
CA ASN A 2 -38.56 -0.57 -27.54
C ASN A 2 -38.37 -1.50 -28.75
N THR A 3 -37.24 -2.20 -28.78
CA THR A 3 -36.94 -3.23 -29.77
C THR A 3 -36.60 -4.50 -29.03
N VAL A 4 -37.35 -5.57 -29.29
CA VAL A 4 -37.10 -6.89 -28.72
C VAL A 4 -36.78 -7.84 -29.86
N VAL A 5 -35.64 -8.51 -29.78
CA VAL A 5 -35.27 -9.59 -30.69
C VAL A 5 -35.36 -10.88 -29.90
N LEU A 6 -36.13 -11.85 -30.39
CA LEU A 6 -36.42 -13.10 -29.66
C LEU A 6 -35.32 -14.15 -29.80
N ASN A 7 -34.38 -13.95 -30.71
CA ASN A 7 -33.29 -14.86 -31.05
C ASN A 7 -32.01 -14.07 -31.34
N ASP A 8 -31.11 -14.66 -32.12
CA ASP A 8 -29.86 -14.04 -32.56
C ASP A 8 -30.09 -12.81 -33.44
N CYS A 9 -29.22 -11.82 -33.26
CA CYS A 9 -29.16 -10.62 -34.07
C CYS A 9 -27.72 -10.41 -34.55
N ASN A 10 -27.56 -10.13 -35.85
CA ASN A 10 -26.28 -9.70 -36.42
C ASN A 10 -26.45 -8.32 -37.05
N THR A 11 -25.51 -7.41 -36.78
CA THR A 11 -25.50 -6.07 -37.38
C THR A 11 -24.14 -5.85 -38.04
N ILE A 12 -24.17 -5.51 -39.33
CA ILE A 12 -22.98 -5.22 -40.13
C ILE A 12 -23.07 -3.77 -40.61
N VAL A 13 -22.04 -3.00 -40.31
CA VAL A 13 -21.87 -1.63 -40.80
C VAL A 13 -20.61 -1.60 -41.65
N SER A 14 -20.74 -1.36 -42.95
CA SER A 14 -19.63 -1.47 -43.92
C SER A 14 -18.68 -0.28 -43.94
N ASN A 15 -19.01 0.80 -43.23
CA ASN A 15 -18.19 2.01 -43.20
C ASN A 15 -18.06 2.53 -41.76
N ARG A 16 -18.94 3.44 -41.33
CA ARG A 16 -18.85 4.11 -40.03
C ARG A 16 -20.11 3.89 -39.22
N HIS A 17 -19.93 3.51 -37.95
CA HIS A 17 -20.96 3.54 -36.93
C HIS A 17 -20.70 4.71 -35.98
N GLN A 18 -21.74 5.47 -35.64
CA GLN A 18 -21.71 6.50 -34.61
C GLN A 18 -22.97 6.36 -33.76
N GLU A 19 -22.79 6.32 -32.44
CA GLU A 19 -23.88 6.30 -31.46
C GLU A 19 -23.72 7.50 -30.52
N ILE A 20 -24.80 8.23 -30.26
CA ILE A 20 -24.82 9.38 -29.35
C ILE A 20 -25.94 9.17 -28.35
N ILE A 21 -25.59 8.91 -27.10
CA ILE A 21 -26.53 8.77 -26.00
C ILE A 21 -26.45 10.02 -25.12
N LYS A 22 -27.57 10.76 -25.03
CA LYS A 22 -27.63 12.03 -24.29
C LYS A 22 -27.80 11.88 -22.78
N LYS A 23 -28.08 10.66 -22.32
CA LYS A 23 -28.33 10.31 -20.92
C LYS A 23 -27.58 9.01 -20.61
N ASN A 24 -28.07 8.25 -19.66
CA ASN A 24 -27.44 7.01 -19.21
C ASN A 24 -27.62 5.91 -20.25
N GLN A 25 -26.57 5.11 -20.45
CA GLN A 25 -26.61 3.85 -21.20
C GLN A 25 -26.29 2.72 -20.21
N ASN A 26 -27.17 1.74 -20.11
CA ASN A 26 -26.94 0.53 -19.34
C ASN A 26 -26.83 -0.63 -20.33
N ILE A 27 -25.75 -1.41 -20.24
CA ILE A 27 -25.51 -2.58 -21.08
C ILE A 27 -25.35 -3.78 -20.15
N THR A 28 -26.16 -4.81 -20.38
CA THR A 28 -26.07 -6.08 -19.66
C THR A 28 -25.85 -7.19 -20.67
N VAL A 29 -24.81 -7.99 -20.47
CA VAL A 29 -24.52 -9.19 -21.25
C VAL A 29 -24.50 -10.35 -20.26
N GLN A 30 -25.35 -11.35 -20.46
CA GLN A 30 -25.44 -12.51 -19.56
C GLN A 30 -24.44 -13.61 -19.90
N GLY A 31 -23.99 -13.66 -21.16
CA GLY A 31 -22.93 -14.54 -21.61
C GLY A 31 -21.62 -13.80 -21.83
N ASP A 32 -20.74 -14.42 -22.62
CA ASP A 32 -19.43 -13.87 -22.91
C ASP A 32 -19.48 -12.66 -23.85
N ARG A 33 -18.60 -11.69 -23.62
CA ARG A 33 -18.39 -10.54 -24.50
C ARG A 33 -16.96 -10.53 -25.02
N ASN A 34 -16.82 -10.76 -26.32
CA ASN A 34 -15.55 -10.61 -27.02
C ASN A 34 -15.53 -9.28 -27.80
N LYS A 35 -14.43 -8.52 -27.68
CA LYS A 35 -14.21 -7.28 -28.44
C LYS A 35 -12.84 -7.34 -29.10
N THR A 36 -12.80 -7.08 -30.39
CA THR A 36 -11.55 -7.01 -31.16
C THR A 36 -11.49 -5.65 -31.87
N ILE A 37 -10.35 -4.98 -31.72
CA ILE A 37 -10.05 -3.70 -32.36
C ILE A 37 -8.78 -3.93 -33.18
N HIS A 38 -8.84 -3.67 -34.48
CA HIS A 38 -7.70 -3.91 -35.37
C HIS A 38 -6.68 -2.77 -35.35
N GLU A 39 -7.13 -1.58 -34.99
CA GLU A 39 -6.31 -0.37 -34.91
C GLU A 39 -6.32 0.19 -33.48
N ASN A 40 -6.63 1.47 -33.32
CA ASN A 40 -6.53 2.17 -32.04
C ASN A 40 -7.86 2.17 -31.29
N GLU A 41 -7.78 1.94 -29.98
CA GLU A 41 -8.88 2.16 -29.05
C GLU A 41 -8.52 3.28 -28.07
N MET A 42 -9.38 4.29 -27.97
CA MET A 42 -9.26 5.37 -27.00
C MET A 42 -10.56 5.46 -26.21
N THR A 43 -10.44 5.47 -24.89
CA THR A 43 -11.56 5.70 -23.96
C THR A 43 -11.26 6.97 -23.17
N SER A 44 -12.23 7.88 -23.10
CA SER A 44 -12.16 9.10 -22.29
C SER A 44 -13.35 9.13 -21.35
N VAL A 45 -13.07 9.30 -20.06
CA VAL A 45 -14.09 9.35 -18.99
C VAL A 45 -13.82 10.63 -18.20
N LEU A 46 -14.82 11.52 -18.14
CA LEU A 46 -14.71 12.78 -17.39
C LEU A 46 -15.03 12.60 -15.89
N GLY A 47 -15.79 11.55 -15.56
CA GLY A 47 -16.06 11.14 -14.18
C GLY A 47 -15.17 9.97 -13.75
N ASN A 48 -15.69 9.15 -12.84
CA ASN A 48 -14.98 7.98 -12.34
C ASN A 48 -15.14 6.78 -13.27
N SER A 49 -14.13 5.89 -13.26
CA SER A 49 -14.14 4.62 -13.96
C SER A 49 -13.76 3.51 -13.00
N ASP A 50 -14.75 2.70 -12.60
CA ASP A 50 -14.57 1.57 -11.69
C ASP A 50 -14.69 0.25 -12.46
N THR A 51 -13.91 -0.76 -12.06
CA THR A 51 -13.97 -2.10 -12.66
C THR A 51 -13.87 -3.14 -11.56
N LEU A 52 -14.92 -3.94 -11.41
CA LEU A 52 -14.97 -5.08 -10.51
C LEU A 52 -14.92 -6.37 -11.33
N VAL A 53 -14.02 -7.27 -10.96
CA VAL A 53 -13.87 -8.58 -11.60
C VAL A 53 -13.84 -9.63 -10.50
N GLU A 54 -14.75 -10.60 -10.56
CA GLU A 54 -14.92 -11.59 -9.49
C GLU A 54 -13.86 -12.70 -9.50
N THR A 55 -13.32 -13.02 -10.68
CA THR A 55 -12.38 -14.15 -10.85
C THR A 55 -10.96 -13.68 -11.13
N SER A 56 -10.70 -13.20 -12.34
CA SER A 56 -9.35 -12.80 -12.74
C SER A 56 -9.36 -11.78 -13.87
N THR A 57 -8.36 -10.90 -13.86
CA THR A 57 -8.05 -10.00 -14.98
C THR A 57 -6.60 -10.20 -15.41
N THR A 58 -6.36 -10.22 -16.72
CA THR A 58 -5.02 -10.35 -17.30
C THR A 58 -4.84 -9.31 -18.39
N LYS A 59 -3.71 -8.60 -18.35
CA LYS A 59 -3.34 -7.61 -19.37
C LYS A 59 -2.01 -8.00 -19.99
N GLN A 60 -2.03 -8.32 -21.29
CA GLN A 60 -0.83 -8.63 -22.07
C GLN A 60 -0.59 -7.52 -23.09
N VAL A 61 0.61 -6.93 -23.08
CA VAL A 61 1.00 -5.86 -23.99
C VAL A 61 2.37 -6.20 -24.57
N LYS A 62 2.53 -6.06 -25.90
CA LYS A 62 3.77 -6.42 -26.61
C LYS A 62 4.89 -5.38 -26.44
N LYS A 63 4.52 -4.15 -26.10
CA LYS A 63 5.42 -3.02 -25.87
C LYS A 63 5.16 -2.48 -24.46
N ASP A 64 5.02 -1.17 -24.31
CA ASP A 64 4.98 -0.53 -23.01
C ASP A 64 3.57 -0.46 -22.42
N ILE A 65 3.52 -0.55 -21.08
CA ILE A 65 2.35 -0.16 -20.28
C ILE A 65 2.74 1.10 -19.53
N ILE A 66 2.04 2.20 -19.80
CA ILE A 66 2.21 3.48 -19.10
C ILE A 66 1.00 3.70 -18.21
N ILE A 67 1.24 3.88 -16.91
CA ILE A 67 0.23 4.23 -15.91
C ILE A 67 0.70 5.52 -15.25
N SER A 68 -0.10 6.57 -15.34
CA SER A 68 0.21 7.88 -14.78
C SER A 68 -1.01 8.48 -14.09
N SER A 69 -0.75 9.21 -13.00
CA SER A 69 -1.72 10.07 -12.34
C SER A 69 -1.14 11.47 -12.32
N GLN A 70 -1.95 12.48 -12.66
CA GLN A 70 -1.47 13.86 -12.74
C GLN A 70 -1.41 14.52 -11.36
N ASN A 71 -2.42 14.27 -10.52
CA ASN A 71 -2.57 14.94 -9.22
C ASN A 71 -2.86 13.97 -8.06
N GLY A 72 -3.10 12.69 -8.35
CA GLY A 72 -3.40 11.68 -7.33
C GLY A 72 -2.28 10.66 -7.19
N SER A 73 -2.54 9.62 -6.41
CA SER A 73 -1.62 8.49 -6.25
C SER A 73 -1.87 7.36 -7.25
N ILE A 74 -0.88 6.50 -7.42
CA ILE A 74 -1.03 5.18 -8.05
C ILE A 74 -0.83 4.16 -6.95
N THR A 75 -1.79 3.26 -6.76
CA THR A 75 -1.78 2.28 -5.67
C THR A 75 -2.12 0.87 -6.17
N PHE A 76 -1.34 -0.10 -5.73
CA PHE A 76 -1.59 -1.54 -5.88
C PHE A 76 -1.65 -2.15 -4.49
N SER A 77 -2.76 -2.79 -4.13
CA SER A 77 -2.94 -3.38 -2.81
C SER A 77 -3.58 -4.76 -2.87
N VAL A 78 -3.16 -5.64 -1.97
CA VAL A 78 -3.71 -6.99 -1.79
C VAL A 78 -3.62 -7.34 -0.30
N GLY A 79 -4.77 -7.49 0.37
CA GLY A 79 -4.78 -7.74 1.82
C GLY A 79 -3.97 -6.67 2.58
N ASN A 80 -2.93 -7.10 3.29
CA ASN A 80 -2.03 -6.23 4.05
C ASN A 80 -0.82 -5.70 3.25
N SER A 81 -0.69 -6.09 1.97
CA SER A 81 0.41 -5.64 1.11
C SER A 81 0.01 -4.42 0.27
N LEU A 82 0.94 -3.49 0.11
CA LEU A 82 0.75 -2.21 -0.58
C LEU A 82 1.99 -1.82 -1.38
N ILE A 83 1.80 -1.36 -2.60
CA ILE A 83 2.77 -0.58 -3.37
C ILE A 83 2.07 0.71 -3.80
N SER A 84 2.62 1.87 -3.44
CA SER A 84 2.03 3.15 -3.82
C SER A 84 3.06 4.21 -4.22
N LEU A 85 2.67 5.04 -5.18
CA LEU A 85 3.32 6.30 -5.56
C LEU A 85 2.36 7.43 -5.21
N ASP A 86 2.76 8.38 -4.36
CA ASP A 86 1.96 9.58 -4.07
C ASP A 86 2.39 10.76 -4.95
N ASN A 87 1.64 11.87 -4.86
CA ASN A 87 1.88 13.10 -5.62
C ASN A 87 3.03 13.95 -5.01
N GLU A 88 3.53 13.59 -3.83
CA GLU A 88 4.72 14.17 -3.19
C GLU A 88 6.02 13.49 -3.64
N GLY A 89 5.93 12.40 -4.40
CA GLY A 89 7.09 11.67 -4.93
C GLY A 89 7.61 10.54 -4.04
N THR A 90 6.83 10.13 -3.04
CA THR A 90 7.13 8.97 -2.19
C THR A 90 6.74 7.68 -2.88
N LEU A 91 7.68 6.74 -2.96
CA LEU A 91 7.41 5.34 -3.24
C LEU A 91 7.33 4.57 -1.91
N ARG A 92 6.21 3.90 -1.66
CA ARG A 92 5.97 3.07 -0.47
C ARG A 92 5.73 1.63 -0.89
N ILE A 93 6.45 0.69 -0.25
CA ILE A 93 6.29 -0.76 -0.43
C ILE A 93 6.15 -1.35 0.97
N GLU A 94 5.00 -1.93 1.26
CA GLU A 94 4.68 -2.53 2.56
C GLU A 94 4.13 -3.94 2.40
N SER A 95 4.64 -4.84 3.22
CA SER A 95 4.26 -6.24 3.30
C SER A 95 4.93 -6.84 4.55
N ASP A 96 4.44 -7.99 5.03
CA ASP A 96 5.10 -8.73 6.12
C ASP A 96 6.53 -9.15 5.74
N GLU A 97 6.74 -9.48 4.47
CA GLU A 97 8.05 -9.81 3.91
C GLU A 97 8.20 -9.18 2.52
N VAL A 98 9.36 -8.56 2.28
CA VAL A 98 9.78 -8.07 0.96
C VAL A 98 11.10 -8.75 0.60
N LYS A 99 11.07 -9.61 -0.42
CA LYS A 99 12.26 -10.27 -0.99
C LYS A 99 12.69 -9.53 -2.25
N ILE A 100 13.96 -9.11 -2.31
CA ILE A 100 14.56 -8.48 -3.50
C ILE A 100 15.71 -9.36 -3.95
N ASP A 101 15.54 -10.02 -5.10
CA ASP A 101 16.55 -10.90 -5.69
C ASP A 101 17.07 -10.27 -6.98
N GLY A 102 18.16 -9.52 -6.87
CA GLY A 102 18.86 -8.93 -8.00
C GLY A 102 20.35 -8.97 -7.76
N GLU A 103 21.15 -9.09 -8.83
CA GLU A 103 22.62 -9.17 -8.75
C GLU A 103 23.20 -7.97 -7.98
N LYS A 104 22.60 -6.78 -8.13
CA LYS A 104 22.97 -5.55 -7.43
C LYS A 104 21.72 -4.78 -7.02
N VAL A 105 21.69 -4.37 -5.75
CA VAL A 105 20.62 -3.52 -5.20
C VAL A 105 21.24 -2.19 -4.77
N PHE A 106 20.74 -1.09 -5.33
CA PHE A 106 21.15 0.26 -4.96
C PHE A 106 19.99 0.93 -4.24
N LEU A 107 20.19 1.27 -2.97
CA LEU A 107 19.28 2.09 -2.21
C LEU A 107 19.78 3.53 -2.26
N ASN A 108 18.84 4.48 -2.32
CA ASN A 108 19.20 5.91 -2.32
C ASN A 108 19.99 6.28 -1.06
N LYS A 109 20.70 7.41 -1.06
CA LYS A 109 21.71 7.82 -0.05
C LYS A 109 21.25 7.93 1.41
N ASN A 110 20.01 7.58 1.73
CA ASN A 110 19.46 7.68 3.07
C ASN A 110 19.75 6.42 3.90
N LYS A 111 19.89 6.64 5.21
CA LYS A 111 20.17 5.61 6.22
C LYS A 111 19.05 4.57 6.25
N VAL A 112 19.39 3.29 6.06
CA VAL A 112 18.47 2.18 6.36
C VAL A 112 18.38 2.04 7.88
N SER A 113 17.24 2.39 8.46
CA SER A 113 16.97 2.20 9.88
C SER A 113 16.32 0.84 10.10
N VAL A 114 16.99 -0.05 10.82
CA VAL A 114 16.39 -1.29 11.31
C VAL A 114 15.71 -0.98 12.65
N SER A 115 14.38 -1.07 12.71
CA SER A 115 13.70 -1.19 14.01
C SER A 115 13.93 -2.62 14.50
N LYS A 116 14.83 -2.77 15.48
CA LYS A 116 15.00 -4.06 16.17
C LYS A 116 13.66 -4.39 16.84
N ALA A 117 13.05 -5.51 16.48
CA ALA A 117 12.04 -6.12 17.34
C ALA A 117 12.70 -6.36 18.71
N SER A 118 12.18 -5.71 19.75
CA SER A 118 12.65 -5.85 21.12
C SER A 118 12.46 -7.29 21.59
N SER A 119 13.50 -8.11 21.44
CA SER A 119 13.69 -9.29 22.28
C SER A 119 14.56 -8.85 23.44
N SER A 120 13.91 -8.54 24.55
CA SER A 120 14.54 -8.50 25.88
C SER A 120 15.04 -9.90 26.19
N VAL A 121 16.34 -10.13 26.00
CA VAL A 121 17.05 -11.18 26.73
C VAL A 121 18.22 -10.49 27.42
N ASP A 122 17.93 -10.03 28.63
CA ASP A 122 18.95 -9.84 29.66
C ASP A 122 19.71 -11.16 29.79
N ASN A 123 21.00 -11.16 29.47
CA ASN A 123 21.87 -12.13 30.09
C ASN A 123 23.22 -11.49 30.41
N ALA A 124 23.41 -11.34 31.72
CA ALA A 124 24.59 -10.80 32.36
C ALA A 124 25.84 -11.61 31.99
N ASN A 125 26.88 -10.93 31.51
CA ASN A 125 28.28 -11.22 31.85
C ASN A 125 29.24 -10.22 31.20
N SER A 126 29.66 -9.20 31.94
CA SER A 126 31.04 -8.72 31.89
C SER A 126 31.39 -7.93 33.15
N LYS A 127 32.60 -8.19 33.65
CA LYS A 127 33.20 -7.83 34.96
C LYS A 127 32.95 -6.40 35.49
N PRO A 128 32.96 -6.20 36.83
CA PRO A 128 32.99 -4.87 37.42
C PRO A 128 34.29 -4.13 37.08
N LYS A 129 34.17 -2.91 36.54
CA LYS A 129 35.28 -1.95 36.43
C LYS A 129 35.56 -1.37 37.83
N GLU A 130 36.82 -1.33 38.24
CA GLU A 130 37.28 -0.57 39.42
C GLU A 130 36.94 0.92 39.24
N LEU A 131 36.17 1.49 40.16
CA LEU A 131 35.91 2.94 40.22
C LEU A 131 37.13 3.68 40.80
N SER A 132 37.45 4.81 40.19
CA SER A 132 38.55 5.69 40.61
C SER A 132 38.27 6.37 41.96
N ASN A 133 39.33 6.74 42.67
CA ASN A 133 39.27 7.27 44.06
C ASN A 133 38.54 8.62 44.24
N GLN A 134 37.90 9.18 43.21
CA GLN A 134 37.11 10.41 43.31
C GLN A 134 35.61 10.19 43.57
N GLU A 135 35.08 8.97 43.42
CA GLU A 135 33.65 8.67 43.65
C GLU A 135 33.34 8.17 45.07
N LYS A 136 34.36 7.85 45.89
CA LYS A 136 34.16 7.40 47.30
C LYS A 136 33.85 8.54 48.28
N ALA A 137 34.02 9.81 47.88
CA ALA A 137 33.89 10.96 48.77
C ALA A 137 32.48 11.61 48.78
N LEU A 138 31.57 11.24 47.87
CA LEU A 138 30.20 11.78 47.86
C LEU A 138 29.16 10.89 48.56
N THR A 139 29.47 9.62 48.84
CA THR A 139 28.54 8.68 49.49
C THR A 139 28.52 8.71 51.02
N SER A 140 29.33 9.56 51.67
CA SER A 140 29.37 9.67 53.13
C SER A 140 28.61 10.88 53.72
N ALA A 141 27.82 11.62 52.92
CA ALA A 141 27.19 12.87 53.37
C ALA A 141 25.64 12.92 53.29
N ILE A 142 24.94 11.84 52.91
CA ILE A 142 23.45 11.84 52.86
C ILE A 142 22.83 10.70 53.70
N ALA A 143 23.65 9.96 54.46
CA ALA A 143 23.16 9.08 55.52
C ALA A 143 22.97 9.87 56.81
N ASN A 144 21.99 10.78 56.85
CA ASN A 144 21.35 11.32 58.05
C ASN A 144 20.35 12.43 57.68
N ASP A 145 19.13 12.06 57.25
CA ASP A 145 17.95 12.66 57.89
C ASP A 145 16.66 11.88 57.59
N LYS A 146 16.15 11.29 58.67
CA LYS A 146 14.74 11.18 59.11
C LYS A 146 13.61 11.15 58.05
N ALA A 147 12.93 10.00 58.10
CA ALA A 147 11.49 9.86 58.40
C ALA A 147 10.49 10.72 57.61
N PHE A 148 9.74 10.09 56.70
CA PHE A 148 8.27 10.18 56.67
C PHE A 148 7.65 9.09 55.77
N CYS A 149 6.77 8.28 56.36
CA CYS A 149 5.66 7.56 55.70
C CYS A 149 4.41 8.19 56.36
N PRO A 150 3.21 8.31 55.73
CA PRO A 150 2.37 7.13 55.47
C PRO A 150 1.29 7.26 54.35
N ILE A 151 0.51 6.17 54.20
CA ILE A 151 -0.91 6.04 53.74
C ILE A 151 -1.15 5.69 52.24
N CYS A 152 -1.69 4.48 52.06
CA CYS A 152 -2.22 3.79 50.86
C CYS A 152 -3.65 4.29 50.48
N PRO A 153 -4.56 3.56 49.76
CA PRO A 153 -4.50 2.56 48.67
C PRO A 153 -5.53 2.82 47.50
N TYR A 154 -5.55 1.90 46.51
CA TYR A 154 -6.67 1.33 45.71
C TYR A 154 -7.92 2.12 45.21
N GLU A 155 -8.32 1.72 43.98
CA GLU A 155 -9.69 1.53 43.42
C GLU A 155 -10.41 2.65 42.61
N GLY A 156 -10.73 2.29 41.35
CA GLY A 156 -12.09 2.45 40.80
C GLY A 156 -12.36 3.58 39.79
N ARG A 157 -12.32 3.26 38.49
CA ARG A 157 -13.44 3.40 37.52
C ARG A 157 -13.08 2.86 36.14
#